data_AF-A0A0L8I4U2-F1
#
_entry.id   AF-A0A0L8I4U2-F1
#
_cell.length_a   1.000
_cell.length_b   1.000
_cell.length_c   1.000
_cell.angle_alpha   90.00
_cell.angle_beta   90.00
_cell.angle_gamma   90.00
#
_symmetry.space_group_name_H-M   'P 1'
#
loop_
_entity.id
_entity.type
_entity.pdbx_description
1 polymer ?
#
loop_
_entity_poly.entity_id
_entity_poly.type
_entity_poly.pdbx_seq_one_letter_code
_entity_poly.pdbx_strand_id
1 'polypeptide(L)'
;MGSEQSSLPAGAPGSSLRSQRDEDIPYTTYSISKPIDGGNAFSIIIDYMMHVLLNSLTDRQRKYAKYTEQFQRVSETLSILNRIKGSIDNIIPKMERLNQMLPETEQLEPFTMKSLPSN
;
A
#
# COMPACT_ATOMS: atom_id res chain seq x y z
N MET A 1 37.91 27.17 -44.54
CA MET A 1 36.69 27.07 -43.71
C MET A 1 36.54 25.59 -43.41
N GLY A 2 37.05 25.10 -42.27
CA GLY A 2 36.40 25.26 -40.98
C GLY A 2 35.64 23.97 -40.70
N SER A 3 36.39 22.96 -40.26
CA SER A 3 35.96 21.59 -39.94
C SER A 3 35.33 21.53 -38.55
N GLU A 4 34.06 21.17 -38.44
CA GLU A 4 33.50 20.60 -37.21
C GLU A 4 32.50 19.50 -37.56
N GLN A 5 33.07 18.31 -37.74
CA GLN A 5 32.40 17.02 -37.68
C GLN A 5 32.26 16.68 -36.19
N SER A 6 31.11 16.94 -35.58
CA SER A 6 30.87 16.56 -34.18
C SER A 6 30.55 15.07 -34.09
N SER A 7 31.57 14.30 -33.72
CA SER A 7 31.51 12.90 -33.33
C SER A 7 30.79 12.71 -31.99
N LEU A 8 30.07 11.58 -31.91
CA LEU A 8 29.16 11.12 -30.85
C LEU A 8 29.83 10.97 -29.47
N PRO A 9 29.03 10.68 -28.42
CA PRO A 9 29.35 9.53 -27.59
C PRO A 9 28.26 8.45 -27.69
N ALA A 10 28.71 7.22 -27.96
CA ALA A 10 27.93 6.02 -27.85
C ALA A 10 27.57 5.71 -26.39
N GLY A 11 26.30 5.38 -26.16
CA GLY A 11 25.78 4.78 -24.92
C GLY A 11 24.25 4.71 -25.02
N ALA A 12 23.53 3.62 -24.84
CA ALA A 12 23.84 2.22 -24.51
C ALA A 12 22.78 1.34 -25.23
N PRO A 13 23.06 0.06 -25.53
CA PRO A 13 22.09 -0.82 -26.17
C PRO A 13 21.07 -1.30 -25.13
N GLY A 14 19.81 -0.87 -25.26
CA GLY A 14 18.70 -1.47 -24.50
C GLY A 14 17.66 -0.48 -23.98
N SER A 15 16.66 -0.19 -24.80
CA SER A 15 15.23 -0.25 -24.44
C SER A 15 14.41 0.37 -25.57
N SER A 16 14.00 -0.45 -26.53
CA SER A 16 12.83 -0.12 -27.34
C SER A 16 11.60 -0.23 -26.46
N LEU A 17 11.33 0.81 -25.68
CA LEU A 17 9.99 1.09 -25.17
C LEU A 17 9.54 2.39 -25.84
N ARG A 18 9.31 2.29 -27.15
CA ARG A 18 8.45 3.23 -27.85
C ARG A 18 7.10 3.14 -27.13
N SER A 19 6.81 4.15 -26.32
CA SER A 19 5.57 4.28 -25.57
C SER A 19 4.44 4.46 -26.57
N GLN A 20 3.96 3.34 -27.11
CA GLN A 20 2.79 3.21 -27.96
C GLN A 20 1.55 3.29 -27.06
N ARG A 21 1.39 4.43 -26.37
CA ARG A 21 0.27 4.74 -25.47
C ARG A 21 -0.41 6.08 -25.76
N ASP A 22 -0.03 6.77 -26.83
CA ASP A 22 -0.85 7.83 -27.44
C ASP A 22 -1.69 7.23 -28.58
N GLU A 23 -2.45 6.17 -28.28
CA GLU A 23 -3.58 5.79 -29.14
C GLU A 23 -4.68 6.81 -28.87
N ASP A 24 -5.02 7.57 -29.91
CA ASP A 24 -6.05 8.60 -29.97
C ASP A 24 -7.30 8.19 -29.19
N ILE A 25 -7.46 8.71 -27.96
CA ILE A 25 -8.73 8.61 -27.25
C ILE A 25 -9.70 9.48 -28.06
N PRO A 26 -10.75 8.92 -28.69
CA PRO A 26 -11.69 9.72 -29.47
C PRO A 26 -12.34 10.74 -28.54
N TYR A 27 -11.98 12.01 -28.71
CA TYR A 27 -12.57 13.08 -27.94
C TYR A 27 -14.02 13.24 -28.41
N THR A 28 -14.98 12.98 -27.53
CA THR A 28 -16.39 13.28 -27.80
C THR A 28 -16.53 14.79 -27.95
N THR A 29 -16.59 15.24 -29.21
CA THR A 29 -16.76 16.66 -29.53
C THR A 29 -18.24 17.00 -29.51
N TYR A 30 -18.74 17.43 -28.35
CA TYR A 30 -20.10 17.96 -28.24
C TYR A 30 -20.14 19.38 -28.83
N SER A 31 -20.70 19.53 -30.04
CA SER A 31 -20.97 20.85 -30.62
C SER A 31 -22.26 21.40 -30.00
N ILE A 32 -22.15 22.04 -28.84
CA ILE A 32 -23.28 22.74 -28.21
C ILE A 32 -23.55 24.00 -29.04
N SER A 33 -24.63 23.97 -29.83
CA SER A 33 -25.17 25.19 -30.45
C SER A 33 -25.43 26.19 -29.34
N LYS A 34 -24.79 27.37 -29.37
CA LYS A 34 -24.92 28.38 -28.30
C LYS A 34 -26.39 28.63 -28.00
N PRO A 35 -26.90 28.31 -26.79
CA PRO A 35 -28.18 28.86 -26.38
C PRO A 35 -27.96 30.32 -26.02
N ILE A 36 -28.82 31.18 -26.55
CA ILE A 36 -29.05 32.54 -26.07
C ILE A 36 -29.28 32.41 -24.55
N ASP A 37 -28.39 33.01 -23.74
CA ASP A 37 -28.41 33.08 -22.26
C ASP A 37 -28.18 31.80 -21.42
N GLY A 38 -28.24 30.59 -22.01
CA GLY A 38 -28.14 29.31 -21.25
C GLY A 38 -26.72 28.79 -20.96
N GLY A 39 -25.67 29.39 -21.52
CA GLY A 39 -24.28 28.89 -21.43
C GLY A 39 -23.66 28.96 -20.04
N ASN A 40 -23.97 30.00 -19.26
CA ASN A 40 -23.49 30.11 -17.88
C ASN A 40 -24.15 29.08 -16.97
N ALA A 41 -25.44 28.79 -17.16
CA ALA A 41 -26.16 27.83 -16.33
C ALA A 41 -25.62 26.40 -16.49
N PHE A 42 -25.29 25.98 -17.72
CA PHE A 42 -24.73 24.65 -17.97
C PHE A 42 -23.33 24.48 -17.34
N SER A 43 -22.46 25.49 -17.44
CA SER A 43 -21.16 25.49 -16.76
C SER A 43 -21.32 25.39 -15.25
N ILE A 44 -22.19 26.20 -14.66
CA ILE A 44 -22.46 26.20 -13.20
C ILE A 44 -22.95 24.82 -12.73
N ILE A 45 -23.83 24.17 -13.51
CA ILE A 45 -24.34 22.83 -13.17
C ILE A 45 -23.20 21.80 -13.20
N ILE A 46 -22.33 21.84 -14.21
CA ILE A 46 -21.16 20.95 -14.29
C ILE A 46 -20.22 21.18 -13.11
N ASP A 47 -19.88 22.43 -12.80
CA ASP A 47 -19.00 22.78 -11.70
C ASP A 47 -19.57 22.31 -10.36
N TYR A 48 -20.88 22.46 -10.16
CA TYR A 48 -21.58 21.98 -8.97
C TYR A 48 -21.53 20.45 -8.86
N MET A 49 -21.84 19.72 -9.95
CA MET A 49 -21.78 18.25 -9.95
C MET A 49 -20.36 17.73 -9.71
N MET A 50 -19.36 18.35 -10.33
CA MET A 50 -17.95 18.05 -10.10
C MET A 50 -17.56 18.25 -8.64
N HIS A 51 -17.99 19.36 -8.05
CA HIS A 51 -17.72 19.65 -6.63
C HIS A 51 -18.34 18.60 -5.71
N VAL A 52 -19.61 18.23 -5.95
CA VAL A 52 -20.30 17.20 -5.16
C VAL A 52 -19.60 15.85 -5.27
N LEU A 53 -19.23 15.43 -6.48
CA LEU A 53 -18.52 14.17 -6.72
C LEU A 53 -17.13 14.18 -6.06
N LEU A 54 -16.38 15.27 -6.19
CA LEU A 54 -15.05 15.39 -5.60
C LEU A 54 -15.10 15.31 -4.08
N ASN A 55 -16.07 15.98 -3.45
CA ASN A 55 -16.26 15.90 -2.00
C ASN A 55 -16.58 14.46 -1.56
N SER A 56 -17.50 13.79 -2.26
CA SER A 56 -17.84 12.39 -1.97
C SER A 56 -16.65 11.45 -2.08
N LEU A 57 -15.82 11.61 -3.12
CA LEU A 57 -14.59 10.83 -3.31
C LEU A 57 -13.55 11.14 -2.23
N THR A 58 -13.40 12.41 -1.85
CA THR A 58 -12.47 12.85 -0.81
C THR A 58 -12.84 12.29 0.56
N ASP A 59 -14.13 12.29 0.90
CA ASP A 59 -14.62 11.70 2.15
C ASP A 59 -14.38 10.19 2.20
N ARG A 60 -14.61 9.51 1.08
CA ARG A 60 -14.32 8.07 0.95
C ARG A 60 -12.82 7.78 1.08
N GLN A 61 -11.98 8.58 0.43
CA GLN A 61 -10.52 8.46 0.55
C GLN A 61 -10.05 8.67 1.99
N ARG A 62 -10.55 9.70 2.68
CA ARG A 62 -10.22 9.99 4.09
C ARG A 62 -10.62 8.82 5.00
N LYS A 63 -11.76 8.19 4.74
CA LYS A 63 -12.21 7.01 5.48
C LYS A 63 -11.26 5.83 5.26
N TYR A 64 -10.83 5.56 4.03
CA TYR A 64 -9.86 4.50 3.75
C TYR A 64 -8.48 4.78 4.34
N ALA A 65 -8.00 6.03 4.32
CA ALA A 65 -6.74 6.39 4.96
C ALA A 65 -6.72 6.02 6.46
N LYS A 66 -7.80 6.33 7.18
CA LYS A 66 -7.96 5.92 8.59
C LYS A 66 -7.95 4.40 8.77
N TYR A 67 -8.57 3.65 7.87
CA TYR A 67 -8.54 2.18 7.95
C TYR A 67 -7.15 1.62 7.70
N THR A 68 -6.40 2.17 6.75
CA THR A 68 -5.01 1.78 6.50
C THR A 68 -4.13 2.04 7.72
N GLU A 69 -4.29 3.18 8.41
CA GLU A 69 -3.55 3.47 9.66
C GLU A 69 -3.89 2.48 10.79
N GLN A 70 -5.16 2.07 10.91
CA GLN A 70 -5.56 1.07 11.89
C GLN A 70 -4.97 -0.30 11.56
N PHE A 71 -5.06 -0.70 10.29
CA PHE A 71 -4.47 -1.96 9.80
C PHE A 71 -2.96 -1.99 10.03
N GLN A 72 -2.26 -0.88 9.76
CA GLN A 72 -0.83 -0.74 10.00
C GLN A 72 -0.47 -0.98 11.47
N ARG A 73 -1.20 -0.36 12.41
CA ARG A 73 -1.01 -0.58 13.86
C ARG A 73 -1.25 -2.03 14.29
N VAL A 74 -2.28 -2.67 13.75
CA VAL A 74 -2.57 -4.08 14.01
C VAL A 74 -1.43 -4.96 13.45
N SER A 75 -0.95 -4.67 12.26
CA SER A 75 0.15 -5.38 11.62
C SER A 75 1.46 -5.26 12.41
N GLU A 76 1.77 -4.07 12.94
CA GLU A 76 2.92 -3.85 13.82
C GLU A 76 2.80 -4.66 15.11
N THR A 77 1.62 -4.65 15.73
CA THR A 77 1.34 -5.44 16.92
C THR A 77 1.51 -6.94 16.65
N LEU A 78 0.97 -7.43 15.52
CA LEU A 78 1.12 -8.82 15.09
C LEU A 78 2.59 -9.19 14.87
N SER A 79 3.38 -8.30 14.27
CA SER A 79 4.82 -8.49 14.08
C SER A 79 5.57 -8.66 15.41
N ILE A 80 5.26 -7.81 16.40
CA ILE A 80 5.82 -7.93 17.76
C ILE A 80 5.41 -9.25 18.40
N LEU A 81 4.13 -9.63 18.32
CA LEU A 81 3.64 -10.90 18.86
C LEU A 81 4.32 -12.11 18.22
N ASN A 82 4.54 -12.10 16.89
CA ASN A 82 5.27 -13.16 16.20
C ASN A 82 6.72 -13.26 16.67
N ARG A 83 7.38 -12.12 16.94
CA ARG A 83 8.73 -12.10 17.51
C ARG A 83 8.77 -12.66 18.93
N ILE A 84 7.78 -12.34 19.76
CA ILE A 84 7.66 -12.88 21.12
C ILE A 84 7.44 -14.39 21.03
N LYS A 85 6.50 -14.85 20.20
CA LYS A 85 6.25 -16.27 19.97
C LYS A 85 7.53 -16.99 19.54
N GLY A 86 8.26 -16.47 18.55
CA GLY A 86 9.53 -17.06 18.12
C GLY A 86 10.59 -17.11 19.22
N SER A 87 10.64 -16.10 20.10
CA SER A 87 11.52 -16.10 21.28
C SER A 87 11.13 -17.19 22.27
N ILE A 88 9.82 -17.36 22.53
CA ILE A 88 9.29 -18.40 23.41
C ILE A 88 9.60 -19.79 22.85
N ASP A 89 9.35 -20.01 21.56
CA ASP A 89 9.64 -21.27 20.86
C ASP A 89 11.14 -21.61 20.91
N ASN A 90 12.03 -20.62 21.05
CA ASN A 90 13.47 -20.82 21.25
C ASN A 90 13.86 -21.11 22.70
N ILE A 91 13.20 -20.46 23.67
CA ILE A 91 13.55 -20.52 25.10
C ILE A 91 13.03 -21.82 25.74
N ILE A 92 11.81 -22.24 25.43
CA ILE A 92 11.19 -23.44 26.00
C ILE A 92 12.09 -24.69 25.88
N PRO A 93 12.58 -25.09 24.69
CA PRO A 93 13.40 -26.29 24.58
C PRO A 93 14.74 -26.17 25.33
N LYS A 94 15.27 -24.94 25.48
CA LYS A 94 16.49 -24.70 26.28
C LYS A 94 16.20 -24.87 27.76
N MET A 95 15.07 -24.36 28.24
CA MET A 95 14.63 -24.54 29.62
C MET A 95 14.41 -26.03 29.93
N GLU A 96 13.71 -26.75 29.05
CA GLU A 96 13.50 -28.20 29.20
C GLU A 96 14.81 -28.98 29.23
N ARG A 97 15.76 -28.62 28.35
CA ARG A 97 17.08 -29.24 28.35
C ARG A 97 17.85 -29.00 29.65
N LEU A 98 17.83 -27.76 30.16
CA LEU A 98 18.45 -27.44 31.45
C LEU A 98 17.78 -28.22 32.58
N ASN A 99 16.45 -28.35 32.54
CA ASN A 99 15.70 -29.09 33.52
C ASN A 99 16.08 -30.58 33.53
N GLN A 100 16.26 -31.20 32.36
CA GLN A 100 16.70 -32.60 32.22
C GLN A 100 18.13 -32.86 32.71
N MET A 101 18.95 -31.81 32.87
CA MET A 101 20.31 -31.94 33.41
C MET A 101 20.32 -31.98 34.95
N LEU A 102 19.19 -31.66 35.60
CA LEU A 102 19.04 -31.78 37.05
C LEU A 102 18.81 -33.25 37.45
N PRO A 103 19.22 -33.66 38.66
CA PRO A 103 18.84 -34.94 39.24
C PRO A 103 17.31 -35.09 39.25
N GLU A 104 16.78 -36.31 39.06
CA GLU A 104 15.34 -36.56 38.94
C GLU A 104 14.51 -35.98 40.09
N THR A 105 15.08 -35.93 41.31
CA THR A 105 14.43 -35.38 42.50
C THR A 105 14.24 -33.87 42.48
N GLU A 106 14.96 -33.17 41.61
CA GLU A 106 15.01 -31.70 41.50
C GLU A 106 14.47 -31.20 40.15
N GLN A 107 14.03 -32.10 39.26
CA GLN A 107 13.45 -31.71 37.98
C GLN A 107 12.12 -30.98 38.19
N LEU A 108 11.99 -29.84 37.52
CA LEU A 108 10.78 -29.04 37.45
C LEU A 108 9.74 -29.70 36.54
N GLU A 109 8.49 -29.31 36.70
CA GLU A 109 7.46 -29.72 35.75
C GLU A 109 7.68 -29.11 34.36
N PRO A 110 7.27 -29.81 33.29
CA PRO A 110 7.32 -29.27 31.93
C PRO A 110 6.61 -27.92 31.83
N PHE A 111 7.22 -26.98 31.10
CA PHE A 111 6.64 -25.67 30.90
C PHE A 111 5.33 -25.77 30.10
N THR A 112 4.23 -25.24 30.64
CA THR A 112 2.94 -25.18 29.95
C THR A 112 2.46 -23.72 29.86
N MET A 113 2.20 -23.25 28.64
CA MET A 113 1.46 -22.00 28.47
C MET A 113 -0.02 -22.27 28.71
N LYS A 114 -0.62 -21.59 29.70
CA LYS A 114 -2.08 -21.56 29.85
C LYS A 114 -2.68 -20.96 28.57
N SER A 115 -3.23 -21.81 27.71
CA SER A 115 -4.06 -21.35 26.60
C SER A 115 -5.31 -20.70 27.19
N LEU A 116 -5.62 -19.47 26.78
CA LEU A 116 -6.88 -18.83 27.14
C LEU A 116 -8.05 -19.69 26.63
N PRO A 117 -9.13 -19.84 27.41
CA PRO A 117 -10.32 -20.55 26.93
C PRO A 117 -10.87 -19.82 25.70
N SER A 118 -11.08 -20.56 24.61
CA SER A 118 -11.88 -20.06 23.48
C SER A 118 -13.32 -19.95 23.95
N ASN A 119 -13.88 -18.75 23.90
CA ASN A 119 -15.30 -18.47 24.10
C ASN A 119 -15.97 -18.24 22.75
#